data_AF-A0A832X3N8-F1
#
_entry.id   AF-A0A832X3N8-F1
#
_cell.length_a   1.000
_cell.length_b   1.000
_cell.length_c   1.000
_cell.angle_alpha   90.00
_cell.angle_beta   90.00
_cell.angle_gamma   90.00
#
_symmetry.space_group_name_H-M   'P 1'
#
loop_
_entity.id
_entity.type
_entity.pdbx_description
1 polymer ?
#
loop_
_entity_poly.entity_id
_entity_poly.type
_entity_poly.pdbx_seq_one_letter_code
_entity_poly.pdbx_strand_id
1 'polypeptide(L)' 'MKVMLIHPPVREDDTPNSVPIGLGWITAVLENEGHKVDILDINAWRYKK' A
#
# COMPACT_ATOMS: atom_id res chain seq x y z
N MET A 1 -7.29 1.97 16.60
CA MET A 1 -5.96 2.63 16.62
C MET A 1 -5.71 3.32 15.28
N LYS A 2 -4.72 4.21 15.16
CA LYS A 2 -4.27 4.73 13.86
C LYS A 2 -3.13 3.85 13.36
N VAL A 3 -3.23 3.35 12.14
CA VAL A 3 -2.25 2.45 11.51
C VAL A 3 -1.84 3.02 10.17
N MET A 4 -0.54 3.03 9.88
CA MET A 4 -0.03 3.39 8.56
C MET A 4 0.66 2.17 7.95
N LEU A 5 0.18 1.75 6.78
CA LEU A 5 0.78 0.69 5.99
C LEU A 5 1.68 1.32 4.92
N ILE A 6 2.93 0.87 4.84
CA ILE A 6 3.90 1.39 3.88
C ILE A 6 4.17 0.31 2.84
N HIS A 7 3.94 0.64 1.57
CA HIS A 7 4.38 -0.18 0.45
C HIS A 7 5.76 0.31 -0.02
N PRO A 8 6.85 -0.42 0.28
CA PRO A 8 8.18 -0.03 -0.15
C PRO A 8 8.33 -0.25 -1.66
N PRO A 9 9.39 0.30 -2.29
CA PRO A 9 9.81 -0.12 -3.62
C PRO A 9 9.93 -1.65 -3.72
N VAL A 10 9.28 -2.23 -4.74
CA VAL A 10 9.31 -3.66 -5.05
C VAL A 10 9.36 -3.82 -6.57
N ARG A 11 9.97 -4.91 -7.07
CA ARG A 11 10.15 -5.13 -8.52
C ARG A 11 10.75 -3.89 -9.17
N GLU A 12 11.91 -3.48 -8.67
CA GLU A 12 12.55 -2.22 -9.10
C GLU A 12 12.99 -2.23 -10.57
N ASP A 13 13.13 -3.43 -11.14
CA ASP A 13 13.39 -3.73 -12.54
C ASP A 13 12.15 -3.64 -13.45
N ASP A 14 10.96 -3.44 -12.88
CA ASP A 14 9.69 -3.31 -13.61
C ASP A 14 9.00 -1.97 -13.33
N THR A 15 8.08 -1.62 -14.21
CA THR A 15 7.19 -0.46 -14.09
C THR A 15 6.28 -0.65 -12.88
N PRO A 16 6.11 0.36 -12.00
CA PRO A 16 5.25 0.23 -10.81
C PRO A 16 3.76 0.37 -11.16
N ASN A 17 3.24 -0.59 -11.90
CA ASN A 17 1.85 -0.63 -12.39
C ASN A 17 0.94 -1.57 -11.58
N SER A 18 1.51 -2.29 -10.61
CA SER A 18 0.80 -3.25 -9.78
C SER A 18 0.30 -2.60 -8.49
N VAL A 19 -1.02 -2.65 -8.27
CA VAL A 19 -1.65 -2.21 -7.02
C VAL A 19 -1.25 -3.16 -5.87
N PRO A 20 -0.94 -2.68 -4.66
CA PRO A 20 -0.60 -3.53 -3.51
C PRO A 20 -1.85 -4.20 -2.90
N ILE A 21 -2.40 -5.20 -3.60
CA ILE A 21 -3.63 -5.90 -3.20
C ILE A 21 -3.54 -6.48 -1.78
N GLY A 22 -2.39 -7.03 -1.41
CA GLY A 22 -2.18 -7.57 -0.07
C GLY A 22 -2.35 -6.53 1.04
N LEU A 23 -1.88 -5.29 0.82
CA LEU A 23 -2.15 -4.18 1.75
C LEU A 23 -3.63 -3.81 1.74
N GLY A 24 -4.30 -3.84 0.60
CA GLY A 24 -5.75 -3.64 0.51
C GLY A 24 -6.55 -4.63 1.36
N TRP A 25 -6.18 -5.92 1.37
CA TRP A 25 -6.82 -6.91 2.25
C TRP A 25 -6.58 -6.64 3.73
N ILE A 26 -5.35 -6.28 4.11
CA ILE A 26 -5.02 -5.94 5.49
C ILE A 26 -5.80 -4.71 5.94
N THR A 27 -5.88 -3.67 5.10
CA THR A 27 -6.69 -2.48 5.35
C THR A 27 -8.15 -2.85 5.60
N ALA A 28 -8.76 -3.67 4.74
CA ALA A 28 -10.16 -4.07 4.88
C ALA A 28 -10.44 -4.78 6.21
N VAL A 29 -9.54 -5.67 6.66
CA VAL A 29 -9.68 -6.34 7.96
C VAL A 29 -9.54 -5.34 9.11
N LEU A 30 -8.52 -4.48 9.08
CA LEU A 30 -8.28 -3.51 10.16
C LEU A 30 -9.39 -2.46 10.26
N GLU A 31 -9.94 -2.01 9.14
CA GLU A 31 -11.08 -1.08 9.11
C GLU A 31 -12.35 -1.74 9.67
N ASN A 32 -12.60 -3.02 9.34
CA ASN A 32 -13.70 -3.78 9.93
C ASN A 32 -13.58 -3.93 11.46
N GLU A 33 -12.36 -4.01 11.98
CA GLU A 33 -12.05 -4.02 13.42
C GLU A 33 -12.04 -2.61 14.06
N GLY A 34 -12.50 -1.59 13.33
CA GLY A 34 -12.66 -0.22 13.83
C GLY A 34 -11.35 0.57 13.94
N HIS A 35 -10.32 0.19 13.20
CA HIS A 35 -9.08 0.97 13.09
C HIS A 35 -9.16 2.02 11.97
N LYS A 36 -8.37 3.09 12.11
CA LYS A 36 -8.17 4.08 11.04
C LYS A 36 -6.87 3.75 10.34
N VAL A 37 -6.93 3.49 9.05
CA VAL A 37 -5.80 2.99 8.27
C VAL A 37 -5.47 3.95 7.13
N ASP A 38 -4.21 4.33 7.01
CA ASP A 38 -3.68 5.06 5.86
C ASP A 38 -2.67 4.17 5.11
N ILE A 39 -2.59 4.32 3.79
CA ILE A 39 -1.60 3.62 2.95
C ILE A 39 -0.65 4.63 2.32
N LEU A 40 0.65 4.45 2.54
CA LEU A 40 1.72 5.15 1.83
C LEU A 40 2.31 4.22 0.77
N ASP A 41 1.98 4.47 -0.49
CA ASP A 41 2.54 3.71 -1.62
C ASP A 41 3.76 4.41 -2.22
N ILE A 42 4.94 4.08 -1.68
CA ILE A 42 6.22 4.60 -2.18
C ILE A 42 6.56 3.96 -3.54
N ASN A 43 6.15 2.72 -3.76
CA ASN A 43 6.40 2.02 -5.03
C ASN A 43 5.76 2.75 -6.21
N ALA A 44 4.52 3.21 -6.06
CA ALA A 44 3.79 3.96 -7.10
C ALA A 44 4.51 5.25 -7.53
N TRP A 45 5.27 5.89 -6.63
CA TRP A 45 6.02 7.11 -6.96
C TRP A 45 7.24 6.88 -7.85
N ARG A 46 7.64 5.62 -8.08
CA ARG A 46 8.65 5.29 -9.09
C ARG A 46 8.13 5.44 -10.53
N TYR A 47 6.83 5.70 -10.73
CA TYR A 47 6.25 5.88 -12.04
C TYR A 47 6.77 7.18 -12.66
N LYS A 48 7.79 7.08 -13.52
CA LYS A 48 8.24 8.21 -14.32
C LYS A 48 7.27 8.37 -15.50
N LYS A 49 6.67 9.57 -15.61
CA LYS A 49 5.87 9.97 -16.78
C LYS A 49 6.70 9.98 -18.04
#